data_AF-A0A7M1QH18-F1
#
_entry.id   AF-A0A7M1QH18-F1
#
_cell.length_a   1.000
_cell.length_b   1.000
_cell.length_c   1.000
_cell.angle_alpha   90.00
_cell.angle_beta   90.00
_cell.angle_gamma   90.00
#
_symmetry.space_group_name_H-M   'P 1'
#
loop_
_entity.id
_entity.type
_entity.pdbx_description
1 polymer ?
#
loop_
_entity_poly.entity_id
_entity_poly.type
_entity_poly.pdbx_seq_one_letter_code
_entity_poly.pdbx_strand_id
1 'polypeptide(L)'
;MPHVDITVIYDAICPWRYIGKRHLDLALAEVPEEISVSVAWHPFELNPDMPAGGLSRRDYRTAKFGSWERSQALDAQVEAAAAQAGLEIHHERMQRTPNIFDAHRLIWLAGEYGVQSAVVAALFRRYFVEGEDIGDRTVLANAARDGRLTDIDIAAFLASDQGRAEVKAGLAEARRLGVSGVPTFIINGTTGLSGAQPPEALRQAILESTGRS
;
A
#
# COMPACT_ATOMS: atom_id res chain seq x y z
N MET A 1 -1.46 23.80 16.91
CA MET A 1 -0.48 23.39 15.88
C MET A 1 -1.28 23.01 14.64
N PRO A 2 -0.92 23.48 13.44
CA PRO A 2 -1.56 23.01 12.23
C PRO A 2 -1.49 21.48 12.15
N HIS A 3 -2.59 20.85 11.76
CA HIS A 3 -2.69 19.41 11.58
C HIS A 3 -3.04 19.11 10.14
N VAL A 4 -2.43 18.07 9.57
CA VAL A 4 -2.67 17.62 8.21
C VAL A 4 -3.05 16.15 8.23
N ASP A 5 -4.22 15.84 7.69
CA ASP A 5 -4.68 14.47 7.49
C ASP A 5 -4.35 14.02 6.06
N ILE A 6 -3.60 12.93 5.93
CA ILE A 6 -3.28 12.32 4.64
C ILE A 6 -3.94 10.96 4.53
N THR A 7 -4.92 10.84 3.64
CA THR A 7 -5.49 9.56 3.25
C THR A 7 -4.73 9.01 2.04
N VAL A 8 -4.08 7.88 2.22
CA VAL A 8 -3.43 7.12 1.16
C VAL A 8 -4.32 5.95 0.80
N ILE A 9 -5.09 6.08 -0.28
CA ILE A 9 -5.75 4.92 -0.88
C ILE A 9 -4.63 3.95 -1.31
N TYR A 10 -4.72 2.62 -1.29
CA TYR A 10 -3.59 1.76 -1.68
C TYR A 10 -4.02 0.34 -2.05
N ASP A 11 -3.19 -0.32 -2.88
CA ASP A 11 -3.27 -1.74 -3.19
C ASP A 11 -1.94 -2.37 -2.72
N ALA A 12 -2.00 -3.44 -1.94
CA ALA A 12 -0.84 -4.05 -1.27
C ALA A 12 0.17 -4.70 -2.23
N ILE A 13 -0.21 -4.97 -3.49
CA ILE A 13 0.65 -5.62 -4.50
C ILE A 13 1.01 -4.70 -5.68
N CYS A 14 0.61 -3.43 -5.64
CA CYS A 14 1.02 -2.44 -6.63
C CYS A 14 2.43 -1.91 -6.32
N PRO A 15 3.45 -2.12 -7.17
CA PRO A 15 4.81 -1.68 -6.85
C PRO A 15 4.95 -0.15 -6.86
N TRP A 16 4.16 0.57 -7.65
CA TRP A 16 4.10 2.03 -7.61
C TRP A 16 3.64 2.56 -6.26
N ARG A 17 2.89 1.76 -5.47
CA ARG A 17 2.54 2.12 -4.08
C ARG A 17 3.69 2.02 -3.13
N TYR A 18 4.58 1.05 -3.33
CA TYR A 18 5.78 0.95 -2.53
C TYR A 18 6.70 2.16 -2.76
N ILE A 19 6.89 2.54 -4.02
CA ILE A 19 7.61 3.77 -4.41
C ILE A 19 6.92 5.01 -3.83
N GLY A 20 5.60 5.13 -4.01
CA GLY A 20 4.83 6.26 -3.50
C GLY A 20 4.88 6.38 -1.97
N LYS A 21 4.88 5.25 -1.24
CA LYS A 21 5.10 5.26 0.21
C LYS A 21 6.48 5.81 0.55
N ARG A 22 7.53 5.35 -0.12
CA ARG A 22 8.90 5.84 0.12
C ARG A 22 8.99 7.33 -0.13
N HIS A 23 8.37 7.83 -1.18
CA HIS A 23 8.33 9.27 -1.46
C HIS A 23 7.55 10.03 -0.38
N LEU A 24 6.43 9.50 0.11
CA LEU A 24 5.71 10.09 1.22
C LEU A 24 6.55 10.11 2.50
N ASP A 25 7.23 9.02 2.84
CA ASP A 25 8.11 8.95 4.02
C ASP A 25 9.24 10.00 3.93
N LEU A 26 9.82 10.20 2.74
CA LEU A 26 10.82 11.25 2.48
C LEU A 26 10.23 12.66 2.65
N ALA A 27 9.05 12.90 2.07
CA ALA A 27 8.35 14.18 2.19
C ALA A 27 8.04 14.53 3.66
N LEU A 28 7.53 13.55 4.43
CA LEU A 28 7.19 13.72 5.85
C LEU A 28 8.42 14.03 6.71
N ALA A 29 9.59 13.49 6.38
CA ALA A 29 10.83 13.79 7.09
C ALA A 29 11.29 15.25 6.93
N GLU A 30 10.78 15.96 5.92
CA GLU A 30 11.08 17.38 5.65
C GLU A 30 9.94 18.33 6.05
N VAL A 31 8.85 17.81 6.63
CA VAL A 31 7.77 18.62 7.18
C VAL A 31 8.23 19.22 8.52
N PRO A 32 8.09 20.54 8.74
CA PRO A 32 8.41 21.17 10.03
C PRO A 32 7.70 20.50 11.21
N GLU A 33 8.41 20.32 12.33
CA GLU A 33 7.91 19.65 13.53
C GLU A 33 6.66 20.31 14.14
N GLU A 34 6.41 21.60 13.83
CA GLU A 34 5.21 22.30 14.29
C GLU A 34 3.93 21.88 13.54
N ILE A 35 4.06 21.15 12.43
CA ILE A 35 2.96 20.58 11.66
C ILE A 35 2.82 19.12 12.07
N SER A 36 1.70 18.80 12.74
CA SER A 36 1.35 17.41 13.02
C SER A 36 0.75 16.79 11.76
N VAL A 37 1.23 15.61 11.37
CA VAL A 37 0.69 14.88 10.22
C VAL A 37 0.16 13.52 10.65
N SER A 38 -1.07 13.19 10.26
CA SER A 38 -1.64 11.85 10.36
C SER A 38 -1.65 11.19 8.97
N VAL A 39 -1.43 9.88 8.93
CA VAL A 39 -1.50 9.10 7.68
C VAL A 39 -2.43 7.91 7.88
N ALA A 40 -3.50 7.87 7.10
CA ALA A 40 -4.47 6.78 7.07
C ALA A 40 -4.39 6.03 5.74
N TRP A 41 -4.33 4.70 5.80
CA TRP A 41 -4.23 3.82 4.63
C TRP A 41 -5.60 3.22 4.30
N HIS A 42 -6.16 3.59 3.16
CA HIS A 42 -7.47 3.14 2.70
C HIS A 42 -7.36 2.06 1.62
N PRO A 43 -8.10 0.94 1.71
CA PRO A 43 -7.93 -0.18 0.80
C PRO A 43 -8.44 0.12 -0.62
N PHE A 44 -7.76 -0.46 -1.60
CA PHE A 44 -8.15 -0.50 -3.01
C PHE A 44 -7.64 -1.79 -3.63
N GLU A 45 -8.46 -2.43 -4.47
CA GLU A 45 -8.08 -3.63 -5.20
C GLU A 45 -8.06 -3.34 -6.70
N LEU A 46 -6.89 -3.45 -7.32
CA LEU A 46 -6.72 -3.46 -8.77
C LEU A 46 -7.39 -4.69 -9.39
N ASN A 47 -7.52 -5.78 -8.63
CA ASN A 47 -8.07 -7.06 -9.06
C ASN A 47 -9.07 -7.61 -8.03
N PRO A 48 -10.26 -7.03 -7.91
CA PRO A 48 -11.25 -7.45 -6.91
C PRO A 48 -11.72 -8.90 -7.08
N ASP A 49 -11.60 -9.45 -8.29
CA ASP A 49 -12.02 -10.82 -8.61
C ASP A 49 -10.89 -11.85 -8.46
N MET A 50 -9.75 -11.48 -7.85
CA MET A 50 -8.65 -12.41 -7.60
C MET A 50 -9.15 -13.56 -6.70
N PRO A 51 -9.02 -14.84 -7.11
CA PRO A 51 -9.48 -15.97 -6.30
C PRO A 51 -8.75 -16.03 -4.96
N ALA A 52 -9.37 -16.61 -3.92
CA ALA A 52 -8.81 -16.63 -2.57
C ALA A 52 -7.39 -17.21 -2.48
N GLY A 53 -7.08 -18.22 -3.31
CA GLY A 53 -5.73 -18.78 -3.38
C GLY A 53 -4.72 -17.91 -4.13
N GLY A 54 -5.14 -16.85 -4.82
CA GLY A 54 -4.35 -16.12 -5.80
C GLY A 54 -4.11 -16.91 -7.09
N LEU A 55 -3.30 -16.33 -7.99
CA LEU A 55 -2.91 -16.96 -9.26
C LEU A 55 -1.38 -17.06 -9.36
N SER A 56 -0.90 -17.94 -10.24
CA SER A 56 0.48 -17.88 -10.73
C SER A 56 0.75 -16.48 -11.27
N ARG A 57 1.85 -15.85 -10.83
CA ARG A 57 2.21 -14.50 -11.28
C ARG A 57 2.39 -14.46 -12.79
N ARG A 58 3.01 -15.51 -13.37
CA ARG A 58 3.23 -15.60 -14.81
C ARG A 58 1.89 -15.61 -15.54
N ASP A 59 0.97 -16.50 -15.16
CA ASP A 59 -0.30 -16.66 -15.88
C ASP A 59 -1.17 -15.41 -15.76
N TYR A 60 -1.31 -14.88 -14.54
CA TYR A 60 -2.08 -13.65 -14.30
C TYR A 60 -1.52 -12.47 -15.10
N ARG A 61 -0.21 -12.26 -15.08
CA ARG A 61 0.39 -11.12 -15.77
C ARG A 61 0.48 -11.29 -17.27
N THR A 62 0.65 -12.51 -17.78
CA THR A 62 0.51 -12.81 -19.21
C THR A 62 -0.90 -12.49 -19.69
N ALA A 63 -1.94 -12.88 -18.95
CA ALA A 63 -3.32 -12.54 -19.30
C ALA A 63 -3.57 -11.02 -19.26
N LYS A 64 -3.05 -10.32 -18.24
CA LYS A 64 -3.24 -8.87 -18.05
C LYS A 64 -2.50 -8.02 -19.07
N PHE A 65 -1.26 -8.38 -19.42
CA PHE A 65 -0.37 -7.56 -20.25
C PHE A 65 -0.14 -8.12 -21.65
N GLY A 66 -0.73 -9.28 -21.98
CA GLY A 66 -0.70 -9.90 -23.30
C GLY A 66 0.46 -10.89 -23.52
N SER A 67 1.59 -10.75 -22.80
CA SER A 67 2.69 -11.74 -22.84
C SER A 67 3.54 -11.69 -21.56
N TRP A 68 4.28 -12.78 -21.30
CA TRP A 68 5.22 -12.81 -20.17
C TRP A 68 6.40 -11.87 -20.40
N GLU A 69 6.89 -11.78 -21.63
CA GLU A 69 8.00 -10.93 -22.05
C GLU A 69 7.67 -9.45 -21.85
N ARG A 70 6.48 -9.02 -22.29
CA ARG A 70 6.00 -7.64 -22.06
C ARG A 70 5.89 -7.35 -20.57
N SER A 71 5.46 -8.34 -19.80
CA SER A 71 5.34 -8.18 -18.36
C SER A 71 6.67 -8.02 -17.64
N GLN A 72 7.72 -8.75 -18.07
CA GLN A 72 9.08 -8.58 -17.55
C GLN A 72 9.67 -7.22 -17.95
N ALA A 73 9.37 -6.72 -19.14
CA ALA A 73 9.79 -5.37 -19.55
C ALA A 73 9.15 -4.27 -18.67
N LEU A 74 7.90 -4.45 -18.25
CA LEU A 74 7.24 -3.55 -17.29
C LEU A 74 7.85 -3.66 -15.88
N ASP A 75 8.22 -4.87 -15.44
CA ASP A 75 8.94 -5.06 -14.17
C ASP A 75 10.27 -4.31 -14.15
N ALA A 76 11.06 -4.43 -15.21
CA ALA A 76 12.36 -3.75 -15.30
C ALA A 76 12.23 -2.22 -15.20
N GLN A 77 11.16 -1.63 -15.76
CA GLN A 77 10.88 -0.20 -15.61
C GLN A 77 10.56 0.17 -14.16
N VAL A 78 9.75 -0.65 -13.50
CA VAL A 78 9.38 -0.47 -12.10
C VAL A 78 10.59 -0.61 -11.17
N GLU A 79 11.44 -1.61 -11.40
CA GLU A 79 12.68 -1.83 -10.64
C GLU A 79 13.65 -0.67 -10.79
N ALA A 80 13.80 -0.14 -12.01
CA ALA A 80 14.62 1.06 -12.25
C ALA A 80 14.07 2.28 -11.50
N ALA A 81 12.75 2.49 -11.49
CA ALA A 81 12.11 3.57 -10.74
C ALA A 81 12.23 3.38 -9.22
N ALA A 82 12.10 2.14 -8.74
CA ALA A 82 12.29 1.81 -7.32
C ALA A 82 13.73 2.08 -6.87
N ALA A 83 14.72 1.70 -7.68
CA ALA A 83 16.13 1.97 -7.40
C ALA A 83 16.43 3.47 -7.30
N GLN A 84 15.82 4.31 -8.15
CA GLN A 84 15.92 5.77 -8.05
C GLN A 84 15.36 6.32 -6.73
N ALA A 85 14.34 5.66 -6.16
CA ALA A 85 13.78 5.98 -4.85
C ALA A 85 14.55 5.36 -3.67
N GLY A 86 15.65 4.65 -3.94
CA GLY A 86 16.43 3.92 -2.94
C GLY A 86 15.72 2.67 -2.40
N LEU A 87 14.84 2.06 -3.20
CA LEU A 87 14.15 0.82 -2.90
C LEU A 87 14.66 -0.34 -3.75
N GLU A 88 14.56 -1.54 -3.19
CA GLU A 88 14.76 -2.79 -3.92
C GLU A 88 13.40 -3.45 -4.20
N ILE A 89 13.22 -3.95 -5.41
CA ILE A 89 12.12 -4.83 -5.78
C ILE A 89 12.71 -6.01 -6.54
N HIS A 90 12.34 -7.23 -6.14
CA HIS A 90 12.83 -8.49 -6.67
C HIS A 90 11.67 -9.28 -7.31
N HIS A 91 11.17 -8.81 -8.46
CA HIS A 91 10.01 -9.44 -9.11
C HIS A 91 10.27 -10.89 -9.54
N GLU A 92 11.53 -11.28 -9.73
CA GLU A 92 11.96 -12.64 -10.03
C GLU A 92 11.68 -13.62 -8.88
N ARG A 93 11.62 -13.12 -7.63
CA ARG A 93 11.29 -13.94 -6.45
C ARG A 93 9.79 -14.20 -6.34
N MET A 94 8.96 -13.29 -6.87
CA MET A 94 7.50 -13.39 -6.75
C MET A 94 6.92 -14.46 -7.66
N GLN A 95 6.46 -15.57 -7.08
CA GLN A 95 5.83 -16.65 -7.85
C GLN A 95 4.32 -16.48 -8.00
N ARG A 96 3.69 -15.67 -7.14
CA ARG A 96 2.23 -15.58 -7.02
C ARG A 96 1.75 -14.13 -7.09
N THR A 97 0.58 -13.94 -7.68
CA THR A 97 -0.22 -12.73 -7.51
C THR A 97 -1.35 -13.06 -6.54
N PRO A 98 -1.28 -12.58 -5.29
CA PRO A 98 -2.18 -13.02 -4.24
C PRO A 98 -3.51 -12.29 -4.27
N ASN A 99 -4.53 -12.89 -3.64
CA ASN A 99 -5.65 -12.13 -3.13
C ASN A 99 -5.20 -11.35 -1.89
N ILE A 100 -5.51 -10.06 -1.85
CA ILE A 100 -4.99 -9.13 -0.84
C ILE A 100 -6.04 -8.70 0.18
N PHE A 101 -7.23 -9.30 0.17
CA PHE A 101 -8.32 -8.89 1.05
C PHE A 101 -7.96 -9.05 2.52
N ASP A 102 -7.34 -10.17 2.89
CA ASP A 102 -6.87 -10.40 4.27
C ASP A 102 -5.67 -9.50 4.63
N ALA A 103 -4.83 -9.11 3.66
CA ALA A 103 -3.80 -8.09 3.87
C ALA A 103 -4.42 -6.71 4.16
N HIS A 104 -5.47 -6.32 3.44
CA HIS A 104 -6.24 -5.11 3.73
C HIS A 104 -6.90 -5.16 5.11
N ARG A 105 -7.44 -6.31 5.52
CA ARG A 105 -7.98 -6.51 6.88
C ARG A 105 -6.92 -6.34 7.94
N LEU A 106 -5.72 -6.89 7.73
CA LEU A 106 -4.61 -6.72 8.66
C LEU A 106 -4.19 -5.25 8.78
N ILE A 107 -4.15 -4.51 7.67
CA ILE A 107 -3.81 -3.08 7.68
C ILE A 107 -4.92 -2.25 8.35
N TRP A 108 -6.19 -2.59 8.16
CA TRP A 108 -7.28 -1.98 8.91
C TRP A 108 -7.09 -2.20 10.41
N LEU A 109 -6.87 -3.45 10.83
CA LEU A 109 -6.63 -3.79 12.24
C LEU A 109 -5.43 -3.01 12.79
N ALA A 110 -4.32 -2.91 12.05
CA ALA A 110 -3.16 -2.14 12.45
C ALA A 110 -3.44 -0.63 12.67
N GLY A 111 -4.45 -0.09 11.98
CA GLY A 111 -4.98 1.26 12.18
C GLY A 111 -5.57 1.46 13.58
N GLU A 112 -6.31 0.48 14.08
CA GLU A 112 -6.90 0.50 15.43
C GLU A 112 -5.84 0.56 16.55
N TYR A 113 -4.58 0.20 16.24
CA TYR A 113 -3.45 0.20 17.17
C TYR A 113 -2.38 1.25 16.82
N GLY A 114 -2.64 2.15 15.86
CA GLY A 114 -1.70 3.22 15.50
C GLY A 114 -0.41 2.76 14.81
N VAL A 115 -0.35 1.51 14.33
CA VAL A 115 0.85 0.92 13.68
C VAL A 115 0.64 0.63 12.19
N GLN A 116 -0.39 1.25 11.59
CA GLN A 116 -0.80 1.00 10.20
C GLN A 116 0.34 1.14 9.18
N SER A 117 1.04 2.27 9.19
CA SER A 117 2.17 2.54 8.28
C SER A 117 3.31 1.54 8.43
N ALA A 118 3.54 1.02 9.64
CA ALA A 118 4.58 0.04 9.92
C ALA A 118 4.20 -1.35 9.35
N VAL A 119 2.94 -1.76 9.51
CA VAL A 119 2.42 -3.00 8.91
C VAL A 119 2.40 -2.93 7.39
N VAL A 120 2.04 -1.78 6.80
CA VAL A 120 2.14 -1.57 5.34
C VAL A 120 3.60 -1.73 4.87
N ALA A 121 4.56 -1.14 5.57
CA ALA A 121 5.99 -1.29 5.25
C ALA A 121 6.45 -2.76 5.35
N ALA A 122 6.00 -3.48 6.37
CA ALA A 122 6.32 -4.90 6.55
C ALA A 122 5.76 -5.77 5.42
N LEU A 123 4.52 -5.52 5.00
CA LEU A 123 3.89 -6.23 3.88
C LEU A 123 4.60 -5.93 2.55
N PHE A 124 4.97 -4.67 2.30
CA PHE A 124 5.75 -4.33 1.11
C PHE A 124 7.12 -5.01 1.09
N ARG A 125 7.83 -5.03 2.22
CA ARG A 125 9.11 -5.74 2.34
C ARG A 125 8.96 -7.22 2.01
N ARG A 126 7.98 -7.90 2.63
CA ARG A 126 7.71 -9.33 2.42
C ARG A 126 7.37 -9.65 0.97
N TYR A 127 6.50 -8.86 0.35
CA TYR A 127 6.08 -9.10 -1.03
C TYR A 127 7.15 -8.68 -2.06
N PHE A 128 7.67 -7.46 -1.95
CA PHE A 128 8.55 -6.86 -2.97
C PHE A 128 10.02 -7.24 -2.84
N VAL A 129 10.51 -7.53 -1.64
CA VAL A 129 11.92 -7.86 -1.41
C VAL A 129 12.10 -9.35 -1.15
N GLU A 130 11.24 -9.95 -0.33
CA GLU A 130 11.36 -11.36 0.06
C GLU A 130 10.64 -12.31 -0.92
N GLY A 131 9.73 -11.79 -1.75
CA GLY A 131 8.96 -12.58 -2.70
C GLY A 131 7.90 -13.49 -2.05
N GLU A 132 7.55 -13.21 -0.80
CA GLU A 132 6.56 -13.98 -0.05
C GLU A 132 5.13 -13.70 -0.52
N ASP A 133 4.25 -14.69 -0.42
CA ASP A 133 2.84 -14.57 -0.75
C ASP A 133 2.07 -13.90 0.41
N ILE A 134 1.70 -12.62 0.26
CA ILE A 134 0.92 -11.88 1.28
C ILE A 134 -0.59 -12.20 1.29
N GLY A 135 -1.02 -13.22 0.55
CA GLY A 135 -2.30 -13.91 0.75
C GLY A 135 -2.18 -15.07 1.75
N ASP A 136 -0.96 -15.50 2.10
CA ASP A 136 -0.72 -16.54 3.11
C ASP A 136 -0.85 -15.98 4.53
N ARG A 137 -1.62 -16.67 5.37
CA ARG A 137 -1.91 -16.23 6.75
C ARG A 137 -0.68 -16.22 7.66
N THR A 138 0.28 -17.10 7.43
CA THR A 138 1.54 -17.13 8.19
C THR A 138 2.40 -15.94 7.84
N VAL A 139 2.50 -15.61 6.54
CA VAL A 139 3.17 -14.39 6.06
C VAL A 139 2.53 -13.15 6.65
N LEU A 140 1.19 -13.07 6.66
CA LEU A 140 0.44 -11.96 7.28
C LEU A 140 0.71 -11.85 8.79
N ALA A 141 0.71 -12.95 9.54
CA ALA A 141 1.02 -12.95 10.96
C ALA A 141 2.46 -12.48 11.24
N ASN A 142 3.40 -12.86 10.39
CA ASN A 142 4.77 -12.39 10.51
C ASN A 142 4.92 -10.90 10.14
N ALA A 143 4.19 -10.43 9.12
CA ALA A 143 4.14 -9.02 8.75
C ALA A 143 3.57 -8.15 9.88
N ALA A 144 2.53 -8.63 10.56
CA ALA A 144 1.95 -7.98 11.73
C ALA A 144 3.00 -7.76 12.84
N ARG A 145 3.76 -8.82 13.16
CA ARG A 145 4.83 -8.78 14.17
C ARG A 145 5.92 -7.78 13.80
N ASP A 146 6.41 -7.82 12.56
CA ASP A 146 7.42 -6.89 12.06
C ASP A 146 6.92 -5.44 12.08
N GLY A 147 5.62 -5.26 11.81
CA GLY A 147 4.90 -3.99 11.89
C GLY A 147 4.49 -3.59 13.31
N ARG A 148 5.00 -4.26 14.35
CA ARG A 148 4.77 -3.98 15.78
C ARG A 148 3.35 -4.26 16.31
N LEU A 149 2.54 -5.00 15.56
CA LEU A 149 1.23 -5.48 16.03
C LEU A 149 1.42 -6.83 16.74
N THR A 150 1.88 -6.79 17.99
CA THR A 150 2.38 -7.99 18.73
C THR A 150 1.43 -8.53 19.80
N ASP A 151 0.55 -7.69 20.35
CA ASP A 151 -0.36 -8.07 21.45
C ASP A 151 -1.68 -8.70 20.97
N ILE A 152 -1.77 -9.08 19.68
CA ILE A 152 -2.98 -9.59 19.05
C ILE A 152 -2.76 -10.98 18.49
N ASP A 153 -3.71 -11.89 18.73
CA ASP A 153 -3.75 -13.18 18.06
C ASP A 153 -4.19 -13.01 16.60
N ILE A 154 -3.20 -12.81 15.72
CA ILE A 154 -3.43 -12.60 14.28
C ILE A 154 -4.03 -13.85 13.63
N ALA A 155 -3.72 -15.05 14.12
CA ALA A 155 -4.30 -16.27 13.56
C ALA A 155 -5.81 -16.35 13.85
N ALA A 156 -6.22 -16.05 15.08
CA ALA A 156 -7.63 -15.95 15.45
C ALA A 156 -8.35 -14.83 14.68
N PHE A 157 -7.72 -13.66 14.55
CA PHE A 157 -8.26 -12.55 13.75
C PHE A 157 -8.52 -12.96 12.30
N LEU A 158 -7.52 -13.56 11.63
CA LEU A 158 -7.62 -13.99 10.23
C LEU A 158 -8.65 -15.12 10.04
N ALA A 159 -8.86 -15.95 11.05
CA ALA A 159 -9.92 -16.96 11.07
C ALA A 159 -11.33 -16.40 11.32
N SER A 160 -11.45 -15.17 11.80
CA SER A 160 -12.73 -14.50 12.10
C SER A 160 -13.26 -13.64 10.94
N ASP A 161 -14.42 -13.01 11.16
CA ASP A 161 -15.00 -12.00 10.27
C ASP A 161 -14.69 -10.55 10.64
N GLN A 162 -13.91 -10.33 11.70
CA GLN A 162 -13.53 -8.98 12.15
C GLN A 162 -12.85 -8.19 11.02
N GLY A 163 -13.24 -6.92 10.83
CA GLY A 163 -12.67 -6.05 9.80
C GLY A 163 -13.19 -6.28 8.38
N ARG A 164 -13.98 -7.34 8.12
CA ARG A 164 -14.47 -7.64 6.77
C ARG A 164 -15.43 -6.57 6.26
N ALA A 165 -16.33 -6.08 7.11
CA ALA A 165 -17.34 -5.09 6.72
C ALA A 165 -16.69 -3.73 6.45
N GLU A 166 -15.73 -3.36 7.29
CA GLU A 166 -14.96 -2.12 7.27
C GLU A 166 -14.10 -2.05 6.01
N VAL A 167 -13.37 -3.13 5.68
CA VAL A 167 -12.58 -3.19 4.44
C VAL A 167 -13.47 -3.13 3.21
N LYS A 168 -14.61 -3.84 3.19
CA LYS A 168 -15.58 -3.76 2.08
C LYS A 168 -16.14 -2.35 1.91
N ALA A 169 -16.46 -1.67 3.01
CA ALA A 169 -16.93 -0.29 2.99
C ALA A 169 -15.82 0.66 2.46
N GLY A 170 -14.57 0.47 2.87
CA GLY A 170 -13.42 1.23 2.37
C GLY A 170 -13.18 1.04 0.87
N LEU A 171 -13.26 -0.21 0.39
CA LEU A 171 -13.15 -0.53 -1.04
C LEU A 171 -14.29 0.13 -1.86
N ALA A 172 -15.51 0.11 -1.34
CA ALA A 172 -16.65 0.78 -1.97
C ALA A 172 -16.46 2.31 -1.99
N GLU A 173 -15.95 2.89 -0.90
CA GLU A 173 -15.69 4.32 -0.81
C GLU A 173 -14.63 4.78 -1.80
N ALA A 174 -13.51 4.07 -1.93
CA ALA A 174 -12.48 4.42 -2.90
C ALA A 174 -13.02 4.47 -4.33
N ARG A 175 -13.96 3.57 -4.68
CA ARG A 175 -14.67 3.61 -5.98
C ARG A 175 -15.61 4.81 -6.08
N ARG A 176 -16.35 5.16 -5.02
CA ARG A 176 -17.24 6.34 -5.01
C ARG A 176 -16.48 7.65 -5.20
N LEU A 177 -15.27 7.74 -4.64
CA LEU A 177 -14.38 8.88 -4.84
C LEU A 177 -13.79 8.98 -6.25
N GLY A 178 -14.15 8.07 -7.17
CA GLY A 178 -13.70 8.09 -8.57
C GLY A 178 -12.23 7.73 -8.74
N VAL A 179 -11.63 7.07 -7.75
CA VAL A 179 -10.21 6.72 -7.78
C VAL A 179 -10.00 5.63 -8.84
N SER A 180 -9.30 6.01 -9.90
CA SER A 180 -9.05 5.17 -11.07
C SER A 180 -7.63 4.61 -11.13
N GLY A 181 -6.76 5.02 -10.20
CA GLY A 181 -5.35 4.65 -10.18
C GLY A 181 -4.74 4.81 -8.80
N VAL A 182 -3.63 4.10 -8.59
CA VAL A 182 -3.06 3.94 -7.26
C VAL A 182 -1.52 3.97 -7.31
N PRO A 183 -0.72 4.84 -6.59
CA PRO A 183 -0.89 6.23 -6.12
C PRO A 183 -2.21 6.99 -6.03
N THR A 184 -2.74 7.37 -4.87
CA THR A 184 -3.64 8.52 -4.68
C THR A 184 -3.50 8.94 -3.22
N PHE A 185 -3.07 10.18 -3.03
CA PHE A 185 -2.94 10.85 -1.75
C PHE A 185 -4.01 11.93 -1.68
N ILE A 186 -4.83 11.90 -0.63
CA ILE A 186 -5.87 12.89 -0.37
C ILE A 186 -5.44 13.65 0.88
N ILE A 187 -5.11 14.94 0.73
CA ILE A 187 -4.63 15.79 1.81
C ILE A 187 -5.78 16.68 2.29
N ASN A 188 -6.07 16.64 3.60
CA ASN A 188 -7.19 17.34 4.25
C ASN A 188 -8.55 17.14 3.55
N GLY A 189 -8.74 15.98 2.92
CA GLY A 189 -9.98 15.64 2.20
C GLY A 189 -10.21 16.38 0.88
N THR A 190 -9.28 17.24 0.42
CA THR A 190 -9.52 18.16 -0.71
C THR A 190 -8.52 18.00 -1.85
N THR A 191 -7.22 17.95 -1.56
CA THR A 191 -6.18 17.89 -2.60
C THR A 191 -5.85 16.44 -2.90
N GLY A 192 -6.20 15.99 -4.11
CA GLY A 192 -5.89 14.66 -4.62
C GLY A 192 -4.64 14.64 -5.51
N LEU A 193 -3.56 14.00 -5.07
CA LEU A 193 -2.38 13.72 -5.88
C LEU A 193 -2.38 12.26 -6.33
N SER A 194 -2.45 12.02 -7.64
CA SER A 194 -2.48 10.66 -8.21
C SER A 194 -1.08 10.21 -8.68
N GLY A 195 -0.78 8.93 -8.54
CA GLY A 195 0.52 8.34 -8.90
C GLY A 195 1.61 8.51 -7.85
N ALA A 196 2.76 7.87 -8.06
CA ALA A 196 3.92 7.95 -7.17
C ALA A 196 4.65 9.30 -7.32
N GLN A 197 3.99 10.38 -6.88
CA GLN A 197 4.51 11.74 -6.97
C GLN A 197 5.89 11.86 -6.30
N PRO A 198 6.78 12.72 -6.82
CA PRO A 198 8.07 13.00 -6.19
C PRO A 198 7.92 13.51 -4.74
N PRO A 199 8.90 13.25 -3.86
CA PRO A 199 8.86 13.73 -2.47
C PRO A 199 8.60 15.23 -2.34
N GLU A 200 9.19 16.04 -3.22
CA GLU A 200 9.09 17.50 -3.19
C GLU A 200 7.65 17.96 -3.48
N ALA A 201 6.97 17.31 -4.41
CA ALA A 201 5.58 17.61 -4.76
C ALA A 201 4.62 17.23 -3.61
N LEU A 202 4.87 16.09 -2.95
CA LEU A 202 4.10 15.68 -1.77
C LEU A 202 4.31 16.66 -0.61
N ARG A 203 5.57 17.03 -0.34
CA ARG A 203 5.94 18.01 0.70
C ARG A 203 5.26 19.36 0.44
N GLN A 204 5.34 19.86 -0.80
CA GLN A 204 4.72 21.13 -1.18
C GLN A 204 3.22 21.10 -0.93
N ALA A 205 2.52 20.05 -1.38
CA ALA A 205 1.08 19.94 -1.16
C ALA A 205 0.69 19.85 0.33
N ILE A 206 1.53 19.20 1.17
CA ILE A 206 1.34 19.18 2.62
C ILE A 206 1.44 20.60 3.18
N LEU A 207 2.48 21.37 2.81
CA LEU A 207 2.68 22.73 3.31
C LEU A 207 1.55 23.68 2.86
N GLU A 208 1.18 23.63 1.59
CA GLU A 208 0.10 24.44 1.01
C GLU A 208 -1.23 24.17 1.73
N SER A 209 -1.49 22.92 2.13
CA SER A 209 -2.70 22.54 2.88
C SER A 209 -2.80 23.19 4.27
N THR A 210 -1.68 23.69 4.80
CA THR A 210 -1.64 24.44 6.08
C THR A 210 -1.82 25.95 5.89
N GLY A 211 -1.99 26.43 4.65
CA GLY A 211 -2.00 27.86 4.31
C GLY A 211 -0.61 28.51 4.34
N ARG A 212 0.46 27.71 4.33
CA ARG A 212 1.85 28.16 4.24
C ARG A 212 2.36 27.87 2.84
N SER A 213 2.56 28.92 2.05
CA SER A 213 3.23 28.91 0.74
C SER A 213 4.69 29.27 0.87
#